data_AF-A0A417WPQ2-F1
#
_entry.id   AF-A0A417WPQ2-F1
#
_cell.length_a   1.000
_cell.length_b   1.000
_cell.length_c   1.000
_cell.angle_alpha   90.00
_cell.angle_beta   90.00
_cell.angle_gamma   90.00
#
_symmetry.space_group_name_H-M   'P 1'
#
loop_
_entity.id
_entity.type
_entity.pdbx_description
1 polymer ?
#
loop_
_entity_poly.entity_id
_entity_poly.type
_entity_poly.pdbx_seq_one_letter_code
_entity_poly.pdbx_strand_id
1 'polypeptide(L)'
;MQKAKDLSEITKLNMAVSESETKINEIYSEIGYKVYCAYRENPLEEVKEEIGQIRELEEAMEACKLQIQAINAMNSCPRCGAKIKPEMMFCSSCGMKLQSEEQETVEEEQERPAFCSECGAPLEPDMKFCTVCGHKVDE
;
A
#
# COMPACT_ATOMS: atom_id res chain seq x y z
N MET A 1 -27.32 10.07 -61.89
CA MET A 1 -27.02 11.04 -60.82
C MET A 1 -27.71 10.70 -59.50
N GLN A 2 -28.94 10.18 -59.48
CA GLN A 2 -29.67 9.88 -58.24
C GLN A 2 -28.94 8.90 -57.29
N LYS A 3 -28.46 7.76 -57.79
CA LYS A 3 -27.74 6.75 -56.98
C LYS A 3 -26.53 7.29 -56.20
N ALA A 4 -25.82 8.28 -56.74
CA ALA A 4 -24.69 8.88 -56.05
C ALA A 4 -25.12 9.80 -54.89
N LYS A 5 -26.28 10.45 -55.01
CA LYS A 5 -26.88 11.23 -53.92
C LYS A 5 -27.38 10.32 -52.81
N ASP A 6 -28.08 9.25 -53.17
CA ASP A 6 -28.61 8.28 -52.21
C ASP A 6 -27.48 7.64 -51.38
N LEU A 7 -26.35 7.27 -52.01
CA LEU A 7 -25.18 6.74 -51.30
C LEU A 7 -24.60 7.75 -50.30
N SER A 8 -24.51 9.03 -50.68
CA SER A 8 -24.01 10.08 -49.78
C SER A 8 -24.95 10.32 -48.60
N GLU A 9 -26.26 10.27 -48.81
CA GLU A 9 -27.26 10.37 -47.74
C GLU A 9 -27.19 9.17 -46.79
N ILE A 10 -27.05 7.95 -47.31
CA ILE A 10 -26.86 6.74 -46.50
C ILE A 10 -25.61 6.86 -45.63
N THR A 11 -24.47 7.31 -46.19
CA THR A 11 -23.25 7.50 -45.40
C THR A 11 -23.44 8.50 -44.26
N LYS A 12 -24.10 9.64 -44.52
CA LYS A 12 -24.39 10.65 -43.49
C LYS A 12 -25.30 10.09 -42.39
N LEU A 13 -26.34 9.36 -42.78
CA LEU A 13 -27.25 8.73 -41.82
C LEU A 13 -26.53 7.68 -40.97
N ASN A 14 -25.69 6.83 -41.58
CA ASN A 14 -24.90 5.84 -40.82
C ASN A 14 -23.93 6.50 -39.83
N MET A 15 -23.29 7.61 -40.22
CA MET A 15 -22.45 8.37 -39.28
C MET A 15 -23.28 8.92 -38.12
N ALA A 16 -24.45 9.50 -38.38
CA ALA A 16 -25.33 10.02 -37.34
C ALA A 16 -25.87 8.91 -36.41
N VAL A 17 -26.15 7.72 -36.96
CA VAL A 17 -26.54 6.54 -36.18
C VAL A 17 -25.39 6.12 -35.26
N SER A 18 -24.19 5.95 -35.81
CA SER A 18 -23.01 5.53 -35.02
C SER A 18 -22.66 6.55 -33.91
N GLU A 19 -22.76 7.84 -34.21
CA GLU A 19 -22.55 8.90 -33.21
C GLU A 19 -23.61 8.84 -32.09
N SER A 20 -24.87 8.60 -32.46
CA SER A 20 -25.97 8.48 -31.49
C SER A 20 -25.82 7.23 -30.63
N GLU A 21 -25.42 6.09 -31.21
CA GLU A 21 -25.12 4.86 -30.48
C GLU A 21 -24.00 5.06 -29.45
N THR A 22 -22.94 5.78 -29.83
CA THR A 22 -21.82 6.11 -28.92
C THR A 22 -22.33 6.94 -27.75
N LYS A 23 -23.09 8.01 -28.02
CA LYS A 23 -23.67 8.87 -26.98
C LYS A 23 -24.64 8.12 -26.07
N ILE A 24 -25.44 7.21 -26.62
CA ILE A 24 -26.35 6.38 -25.82
C ILE A 24 -25.56 5.51 -24.83
N ASN A 25 -24.47 4.88 -25.29
CA ASN A 25 -23.62 4.06 -24.43
C ASN A 25 -22.90 4.87 -23.35
N GLU A 26 -22.45 6.09 -23.67
CA GLU A 26 -21.91 7.03 -22.69
C GLU A 26 -22.95 7.37 -21.62
N ILE A 27 -24.18 7.72 -22.04
CA ILE A 27 -25.29 8.03 -21.12
C ILE A 27 -25.65 6.82 -20.26
N TYR A 28 -25.71 5.60 -20.82
CA TYR A 28 -25.93 4.39 -20.03
C TYR A 28 -24.84 4.17 -18.98
N SER A 29 -23.59 4.43 -19.34
CA SER A 29 -22.45 4.33 -18.42
C SER A 29 -22.56 5.37 -17.30
N GLU A 30 -22.94 6.61 -17.61
CA GLU A 30 -23.17 7.65 -16.60
C GLU A 30 -24.33 7.32 -15.66
N ILE A 31 -25.44 6.81 -16.21
CA ILE A 31 -26.60 6.38 -15.41
C ILE A 31 -26.17 5.22 -14.50
N GLY A 32 -25.50 4.21 -15.06
CA GLY A 32 -24.97 3.07 -14.31
C GLY A 32 -24.07 3.51 -13.17
N TYR A 33 -23.16 4.46 -13.42
CA TYR A 33 -22.30 5.03 -12.39
C TYR A 33 -23.10 5.76 -11.29
N LYS A 34 -24.08 6.60 -11.66
CA LYS A 34 -24.92 7.31 -10.69
C LYS A 34 -25.75 6.34 -9.82
N VAL A 35 -26.31 5.31 -10.44
CA VAL A 35 -27.05 4.25 -9.75
C VAL A 35 -26.12 3.47 -8.83
N TYR A 36 -24.94 3.05 -9.33
CA TYR A 36 -23.91 2.43 -8.51
C TYR A 36 -23.59 3.28 -7.29
N CYS A 37 -23.27 4.57 -7.45
CA CYS A 37 -22.94 5.44 -6.33
C CYS A 37 -24.06 5.55 -5.28
N ALA A 38 -25.32 5.58 -5.73
CA ALA A 38 -26.49 5.70 -4.86
C ALA A 38 -26.80 4.39 -4.11
N TYR A 39 -26.59 3.24 -4.74
CA TYR A 39 -26.93 1.92 -4.20
C TYR A 39 -25.71 1.10 -3.76
N ARG A 40 -24.49 1.66 -3.82
CA ARG A 40 -23.29 0.90 -3.46
C ARG A 40 -23.39 0.35 -2.04
N GLU A 41 -23.99 1.08 -1.10
CA GLU A 41 -24.06 0.68 0.32
C GLU A 41 -25.22 -0.27 0.60
N ASN A 42 -26.33 -0.11 -0.11
CA ASN A 42 -27.51 -0.96 -0.03
C ASN A 42 -27.95 -1.37 -1.45
N PRO A 43 -27.29 -2.38 -2.05
CA PRO A 43 -27.53 -2.78 -3.43
C PRO A 43 -28.91 -3.42 -3.60
N LEU A 44 -29.49 -3.24 -4.79
CA LEU A 44 -30.63 -4.04 -5.22
C LEU A 44 -30.18 -5.49 -5.41
N GLU A 45 -31.06 -6.46 -5.13
CA GLU A 45 -30.67 -7.87 -5.13
C GLU A 45 -30.20 -8.33 -6.52
N GLU A 46 -30.75 -7.74 -7.60
CA GLU A 46 -30.40 -8.07 -8.99
C GLU A 46 -28.99 -7.64 -9.41
N VAL A 47 -28.36 -6.70 -8.69
CA VAL A 47 -27.02 -6.16 -9.04
C VAL A 47 -26.01 -6.35 -7.91
N LYS A 48 -26.39 -7.11 -6.88
CA LYS A 48 -25.61 -7.28 -5.66
C LYS A 48 -24.32 -8.05 -5.90
N GLU A 49 -24.36 -9.06 -6.78
CA GLU A 49 -23.18 -9.84 -7.15
C GLU A 49 -22.17 -8.98 -7.92
N GLU A 50 -22.63 -8.20 -8.90
CA GLU A 50 -21.80 -7.30 -9.70
C GLU A 50 -21.19 -6.19 -8.83
N ILE A 51 -21.96 -5.63 -7.91
CA ILE A 51 -21.43 -4.66 -6.93
C ILE A 51 -20.39 -5.31 -6.03
N GLY A 52 -20.58 -6.58 -5.65
CA GLY A 52 -19.57 -7.36 -4.95
C GLY A 52 -18.26 -7.48 -5.74
N GLN A 53 -18.35 -7.85 -7.03
CA GLN A 53 -17.18 -7.95 -7.92
C GLN A 53 -16.43 -6.62 -8.05
N ILE A 54 -17.16 -5.50 -8.17
CA ILE A 54 -16.54 -4.16 -8.22
C ILE A 54 -15.75 -3.88 -6.94
N ARG A 55 -16.33 -4.17 -5.76
CA ARG A 55 -15.65 -3.96 -4.48
C ARG A 55 -14.38 -4.80 -4.35
N GLU A 56 -14.43 -6.07 -4.74
CA GLU A 56 -13.24 -6.94 -4.74
C GLU A 56 -12.13 -6.38 -5.64
N LEU A 57 -12.49 -5.87 -6.82
CA LEU A 57 -11.54 -5.23 -7.73
C LEU A 57 -10.99 -3.91 -7.14
N GLU A 58 -11.84 -3.08 -6.52
CA GLU A 58 -11.42 -1.84 -5.86
C GLU A 58 -10.43 -2.12 -4.71
N GLU A 59 -10.69 -3.13 -3.89
CA GLU A 59 -9.80 -3.59 -2.82
C GLU A 59 -8.46 -4.10 -3.37
N ALA A 60 -8.49 -4.93 -4.42
CA ALA A 60 -7.29 -5.42 -5.08
C ALA A 60 -6.47 -4.28 -5.71
N MET A 61 -7.13 -3.30 -6.33
CA MET A 61 -6.49 -2.10 -6.87
C MET A 61 -5.82 -1.28 -5.78
N GLU A 62 -6.47 -1.10 -4.63
CA GLU A 62 -5.90 -0.34 -3.52
C GLU A 62 -4.69 -1.05 -2.91
N ALA A 63 -4.76 -2.37 -2.74
CA ALA A 63 -3.61 -3.18 -2.34
C ALA A 63 -2.42 -3.02 -3.31
N CYS A 64 -2.68 -3.06 -4.62
CA CYS A 64 -1.65 -2.85 -5.64
C CYS A 64 -1.04 -1.44 -5.56
N LYS A 65 -1.86 -0.40 -5.37
CA LYS A 65 -1.36 0.98 -5.22
C LYS A 65 -0.47 1.13 -4.00
N LEU A 66 -0.85 0.54 -2.87
CA LEU A 66 -0.04 0.57 -1.65
C LEU A 66 1.32 -0.12 -1.86
N GLN A 67 1.35 -1.27 -2.55
CA GLN A 67 2.60 -1.93 -2.92
C GLN A 67 3.48 -1.04 -3.82
N ILE A 68 2.88 -0.41 -4.84
CA ILE A 68 3.60 0.53 -5.72
C ILE A 68 4.16 1.71 -4.91
N GLN A 69 3.39 2.27 -3.98
CA GLN A 69 3.84 3.35 -3.11
C GLN A 69 5.00 2.91 -2.21
N ALA A 70 4.93 1.72 -1.60
CA ALA A 70 6.00 1.17 -0.79
C ALA A 70 7.29 0.97 -1.59
N ILE A 71 7.20 0.39 -2.80
CA ILE A 71 8.34 0.22 -3.72
C ILE A 71 8.94 1.58 -4.09
N ASN A 72 8.11 2.57 -4.39
CA ASN A 72 8.57 3.91 -4.75
C ASN A 72 9.21 4.64 -3.56
N ALA A 73 8.65 4.50 -2.35
CA ALA A 73 9.21 5.08 -1.13
C ALA A 73 10.56 4.45 -0.78
N MET A 74 10.68 3.12 -0.90
CA MET A 74 11.94 2.40 -0.72
C MET A 74 12.99 2.84 -1.76
N ASN A 75 12.53 3.20 -2.96
CA ASN A 75 13.37 3.66 -4.05
C ASN A 75 13.38 5.19 -4.19
N SER A 76 13.10 5.96 -3.14
CA SER A 76 13.21 7.43 -3.16
C SER A 76 14.01 7.97 -1.98
N CYS A 77 14.83 9.00 -2.23
CA CYS A 77 15.62 9.65 -1.20
C CYS A 77 14.68 10.39 -0.22
N PRO A 78 14.81 10.16 1.10
CA PRO A 78 13.94 10.79 2.10
C PRO A 78 14.15 12.31 2.21
N ARG A 79 15.32 12.82 1.78
CA ARG A 79 15.65 14.24 1.87
C ARG A 79 15.16 15.06 0.68
N CYS A 80 15.22 14.52 -0.53
CA CYS A 80 14.92 15.28 -1.75
C CYS A 80 13.95 14.61 -2.73
N GLY A 81 13.49 13.39 -2.45
CA GLY A 81 12.53 12.66 -3.29
C GLY A 81 13.11 12.09 -4.60
N ALA A 82 14.42 12.22 -4.83
CA ALA A 82 15.06 11.64 -6.02
C ALA A 82 15.00 10.10 -5.96
N LYS A 83 14.80 9.44 -7.10
CA LYS A 83 14.83 7.97 -7.16
C LYS A 83 16.21 7.43 -6.77
N ILE A 84 16.23 6.47 -5.86
CA ILE A 84 17.43 5.79 -5.37
C ILE A 84 17.32 4.30 -5.72
N LYS A 85 18.45 3.68 -6.03
CA LYS A 85 18.53 2.22 -6.12
C LYS A 85 18.88 1.66 -4.74
N PRO A 86 18.43 0.44 -4.40
CA PRO A 86 18.66 -0.15 -3.08
C PRO A 86 20.16 -0.26 -2.71
N GLU A 87 21.06 -0.32 -3.69
CA GLU A 87 22.52 -0.43 -3.49
C GLU A 87 23.24 0.93 -3.30
N MET A 88 22.53 2.05 -3.38
CA MET A 88 23.15 3.39 -3.31
C MET A 88 23.45 3.80 -1.88
N MET A 89 24.74 4.02 -1.58
CA MET A 89 25.21 4.53 -0.28
C MET A 89 24.79 5.98 -0.01
N PHE A 90 24.71 6.78 -1.08
CA PHE A 90 24.41 8.22 -1.04
C PHE A 90 23.46 8.61 -2.17
N CYS A 91 22.60 9.59 -1.92
CA CYS A 91 21.72 10.16 -2.94
C CYS A 91 22.54 10.97 -3.95
N SER A 92 22.45 10.59 -5.23
CA SER A 92 23.14 11.28 -6.33
C SER A 92 22.66 12.72 -6.55
N SER A 93 21.46 13.08 -6.08
CA SER A 93 20.89 14.42 -6.29
C SER A 93 21.15 15.39 -5.13
N CYS A 94 21.19 14.92 -3.88
CA CYS A 94 21.31 15.81 -2.71
C CYS A 94 22.45 15.43 -1.73
N GLY A 95 23.19 14.36 -2.00
CA GLY A 95 24.31 13.89 -1.19
C GLY A 95 23.93 13.23 0.14
N MET A 96 22.64 13.06 0.44
CA MET A 96 22.18 12.40 1.68
C MET A 96 22.67 10.94 1.72
N LYS A 97 23.26 10.49 2.83
CA LYS A 97 23.59 9.07 3.04
C LYS A 97 22.29 8.27 3.18
N LEU A 98 22.14 7.21 2.38
CA LEU A 98 20.91 6.42 2.24
C LEU A 98 20.98 5.08 2.95
N GLN A 99 22.19 4.57 3.20
CA GLN A 99 22.36 3.46 4.13
C GLN A 99 22.01 3.95 5.54
N SER A 100 20.83 3.58 6.02
CA SER A 100 20.66 3.22 7.41
C SER A 100 21.55 2.02 7.65
N GLU A 101 22.40 2.10 8.67
CA GLU A 101 23.12 0.96 9.22
C GLU A 101 22.19 -0.26 9.16
N GLU A 102 22.59 -1.25 8.37
CA GLU A 102 22.24 -2.62 8.67
C GLU A 102 22.57 -2.74 10.16
N GLN A 103 21.52 -2.72 10.99
CA GLN A 103 21.62 -3.29 12.31
C GLN A 103 22.02 -4.72 12.01
N GLU A 104 23.34 -4.95 12.00
CA GLU A 104 23.93 -6.16 12.50
C GLU A 104 23.04 -6.54 13.68
N THR A 105 22.30 -7.61 13.49
CA THR A 105 21.77 -8.40 14.58
C THR A 105 22.99 -8.94 15.31
N VAL A 106 23.67 -8.06 16.05
CA VAL A 106 24.39 -8.47 17.22
C VAL A 106 23.29 -8.96 18.13
N GLU A 107 23.12 -10.29 18.16
CA GLU A 107 22.56 -10.99 19.30
C GLU A 107 23.38 -10.57 20.52
N GLU A 108 23.12 -9.37 21.05
CA GLU A 108 23.56 -8.99 22.37
C GLU A 108 22.55 -9.63 23.31
N GLU A 109 22.86 -10.88 23.63
CA GLU A 109 22.31 -11.65 24.72
C GLU A 109 22.38 -10.77 25.97
N GLN A 110 21.32 -10.00 26.21
CA GLN A 110 21.17 -9.18 27.40
C GLN A 110 21.15 -10.13 28.59
N GLU A 111 22.31 -10.32 29.21
CA GLU A 111 22.43 -10.81 30.57
C GLU A 111 21.54 -9.92 31.44
N ARG A 112 20.32 -10.39 31.70
CA ARG A 112 19.42 -9.73 32.64
C ARG A 112 20.11 -9.81 34.00
N PRO A 113 20.50 -8.67 34.61
CA PRO A 113 21.10 -8.71 35.93
C PRO A 113 20.08 -9.38 36.87
N ALA A 114 20.51 -10.43 37.56
CA ALA A 114 19.70 -11.00 38.61
C ALA A 114 19.54 -9.93 39.71
N PHE A 115 18.50 -10.03 40.54
CA PHE A 115 18.33 -9.14 41.69
C PHE A 115 18.23 -9.98 42.96
N CYS A 116 18.78 -9.47 44.05
CA CYS A 116 18.72 -10.15 45.34
C CYS A 116 17.27 -10.28 45.81
N SER A 117 16.85 -11.49 46.15
CA SER A 117 15.51 -11.78 46.70
C SER A 117 15.22 -11.06 48.01
N GLU A 118 16.25 -10.76 48.81
CA GLU A 118 16.09 -10.15 50.13
C GLU A 118 16.17 -8.61 50.11
N CYS A 119 17.05 -8.02 49.30
CA CYS A 119 17.28 -6.57 49.33
C CYS A 119 17.05 -5.86 47.99
N GLY A 120 16.81 -6.60 46.90
CA GLY A 120 16.59 -6.05 45.56
C GLY A 120 17.85 -5.44 44.91
N ALA A 121 19.04 -5.63 45.48
CA ALA A 121 20.28 -5.15 44.87
C ALA A 121 20.61 -5.95 43.60
N PRO A 122 21.20 -5.30 42.56
CA PRO A 122 21.62 -5.98 41.35
C PRO A 122 22.75 -6.98 41.66
N LEU A 123 22.67 -8.14 41.02
CA LEU A 123 23.51 -9.31 41.21
C LEU A 123 24.28 -9.55 39.90
N GLU A 124 25.61 -9.54 39.98
CA GLU A 124 26.49 -9.94 38.87
C GLU A 124 26.45 -11.47 38.65
N PRO A 125 26.64 -11.96 37.41
CA PRO A 125 26.75 -13.38 37.14
C PRO A 125 27.89 -14.01 37.98
N ASP A 126 27.68 -15.23 38.49
CA ASP A 126 28.63 -16.01 39.32
C ASP A 126 28.85 -15.61 40.81
N MET A 127 28.07 -14.67 41.35
CA MET A 127 28.22 -14.32 42.77
C MET A 127 27.46 -15.28 43.71
N LYS A 128 28.14 -15.77 44.76
CA LYS A 128 27.57 -16.67 45.78
C LYS A 128 26.87 -15.94 46.93
N PHE A 129 27.13 -14.64 47.11
CA PHE A 129 26.60 -13.83 48.20
C PHE A 129 26.37 -12.40 47.73
N CYS A 130 25.20 -11.82 48.02
CA CYS A 130 24.89 -10.44 47.71
C CYS A 130 25.89 -9.50 48.40
N THR A 131 26.55 -8.64 47.62
CA THR A 131 27.55 -7.68 48.10
C THR A 131 26.94 -6.56 48.96
N VAL A 132 25.62 -6.37 48.91
CA VAL A 132 24.91 -5.31 49.65
C VAL A 132 24.37 -5.80 50.99
N CYS A 133 23.73 -6.98 51.04
CA CYS A 133 23.09 -7.49 52.26
C CYS A 133 23.75 -8.74 52.84
N GLY A 134 24.72 -9.35 52.16
CA GLY A 134 25.40 -10.57 52.60
C GLY A 134 24.56 -11.85 52.49
N HIS A 135 23.34 -11.77 51.95
CA HIS A 135 22.50 -12.94 51.73
C HIS A 135 23.11 -13.87 50.68
N LYS A 136 23.06 -15.18 50.93
CA LYS A 136 23.56 -16.19 50.00
C LYS A 136 22.66 -16.24 48.78
N VAL A 137 23.24 -16.08 47.59
CA VAL A 137 22.51 -16.22 46.33
C VAL A 137 22.61 -17.69 45.96
N ASP A 138 21.48 -18.40 46.07
CA ASP A 138 21.38 -19.77 45.58
C ASP A 138 21.15 -19.72 44.05
N GLU A 139 21.81 -20.65 43.34
CA GLU A 139 21.88 -20.75 41.87
C GLU A 139 20.49 -20.84 41.19
#